data_AF-A0A957BYQ6-F1
#
_entry.id   AF-A0A957BYQ6-F1
#
_cell.length_a   1.000
_cell.length_b   1.000
_cell.length_c   1.000
_cell.angle_alpha   90.00
_cell.angle_beta   90.00
_cell.angle_gamma   90.00
#
_symmetry.space_group_name_H-M   'P 1'
#
loop_
_entity.id
_entity.type
_entity.pdbx_description
1 polymer ?
#
loop_
_entity_poly.entity_id
_entity_poly.type
_entity_poly.pdbx_seq_one_letter_code
_entity_poly.pdbx_strand_id
1 'polypeptide(L)'
;MGITAQLPDHEPIFISSWKGYSAFVDALEQIGSQHFPMILDQLPDGDEGTTTSDKASTMRDELLYFIEQQSQVQQVVLVDAERGVDISMGSQISGGALSMDRVSGYDLGFDENGFFVRDRWEMNRDLFRAMRVQQHLLYPETHTVEYEDLDSGQRFRCNVPFGKPMPGEDGIPRMMLQQFHVEIRPAAPNRFAYITDPLLRTLEISISEQASITWI
;
A
#
# COMPACT_ATOMS: atom_id res chain seq x y z
N MET A 1 4.40 -0.34 15.47
CA MET A 1 4.86 1.04 15.73
C MET A 1 4.58 1.88 14.49
N GLY A 2 4.26 3.14 14.71
CA GLY A 2 3.83 4.11 13.71
C GLY A 2 3.74 5.48 14.39
N ILE A 3 3.29 6.49 13.66
CA ILE A 3 3.25 7.87 14.16
C ILE A 3 2.08 8.04 15.12
N THR A 4 2.37 8.59 16.29
CA THR A 4 1.39 9.00 17.29
C THR A 4 1.59 10.46 17.63
N ALA A 5 0.50 11.20 17.80
CA ALA A 5 0.53 12.59 18.22
C ALA A 5 0.13 12.70 19.70
N GLN A 6 0.86 13.49 20.47
CA GLN A 6 0.57 13.81 21.85
C GLN A 6 0.38 15.33 21.98
N LEU A 7 -0.79 15.73 22.48
CA LEU A 7 -1.10 17.12 22.86
C LEU A 7 -1.19 17.21 24.39
N PRO A 8 -0.95 18.40 25.00
CA PRO A 8 -1.17 18.61 26.43
C PRO A 8 -2.62 18.31 26.83
N ASP A 9 -2.84 17.59 27.93
CA ASP A 9 -4.18 17.29 28.46
C ASP A 9 -5.10 16.44 27.55
N HIS A 10 -4.58 15.85 26.46
CA HIS A 10 -5.30 14.91 25.60
C HIS A 10 -4.69 13.50 25.64
N GLU A 11 -5.49 12.48 25.37
CA GLU A 11 -4.96 11.14 25.13
C GLU A 11 -4.16 11.11 23.81
N PRO A 12 -3.06 10.35 23.72
CA PRO A 12 -2.29 10.23 22.48
C PRO A 12 -3.16 9.71 21.33
N ILE A 13 -3.04 10.35 20.17
CA ILE A 13 -3.81 10.08 18.96
C ILE A 13 -2.91 9.29 18.01
N PHE A 14 -3.27 8.03 17.76
CA PHE A 14 -2.61 7.25 16.72
C PHE A 14 -2.95 7.82 15.34
N ILE A 15 -1.93 8.17 14.57
CA ILE A 15 -2.08 8.78 13.25
C ILE A 15 -2.07 7.71 12.16
N SER A 16 -0.99 6.93 12.09
CA SER A 16 -0.84 5.88 11.09
C SER A 16 0.31 4.93 11.43
N SER A 17 0.23 3.70 10.93
CA SER A 17 1.39 2.81 10.88
C SER A 17 2.50 3.41 10.00
N TRP A 18 3.76 3.03 10.23
CA TRP A 18 4.87 3.44 9.36
C TRP A 18 4.62 3.11 7.89
N LYS A 19 4.01 1.95 7.60
CA LYS A 19 3.63 1.55 6.25
C LYS A 19 2.63 2.52 5.61
N GLY A 20 1.63 2.96 6.36
CA GLY A 20 0.65 3.94 5.90
C GLY A 20 1.27 5.33 5.73
N TYR A 21 2.17 5.71 6.63
CA TYR A 21 2.90 6.97 6.53
C TYR A 21 3.77 7.02 5.28
N SER A 22 4.58 6.00 5.01
CA SER A 22 5.38 5.95 3.78
C SER A 22 4.52 6.04 2.53
N ALA A 23 3.38 5.31 2.50
CA ALA A 23 2.44 5.41 1.38
C ALA A 23 1.85 6.83 1.24
N PHE A 24 1.60 7.53 2.34
CA PHE A 24 1.16 8.92 2.28
C PHE A 24 2.25 9.86 1.76
N VAL A 25 3.50 9.70 2.19
CA VAL A 25 4.63 10.49 1.69
C VAL A 25 4.84 10.27 0.18
N ASP A 26 4.83 9.02 -0.29
CA ASP A 26 4.90 8.71 -1.72
C ASP A 26 3.78 9.42 -2.51
N ALA A 27 2.58 9.52 -1.92
CA ALA A 27 1.45 10.22 -2.53
C ALA A 27 1.65 11.74 -2.61
N LEU A 28 2.25 12.34 -1.59
CA LEU A 28 2.63 13.77 -1.60
C LEU A 28 3.65 14.03 -2.71
N GLU A 29 4.64 13.14 -2.87
CA GLU A 29 5.65 13.25 -3.93
C GLU A 29 5.03 13.15 -5.33
N GLN A 30 4.06 12.25 -5.53
CA GLN A 30 3.34 12.13 -6.81
C GLN A 30 2.56 13.39 -7.19
N ILE A 31 1.91 14.05 -6.22
CA ILE A 31 1.21 15.33 -6.47
C ILE A 31 2.24 16.47 -6.67
N GLY A 32 3.38 16.39 -5.97
CA GLY A 32 4.50 17.31 -6.08
C GLY A 32 4.88 17.88 -4.71
N SER A 33 6.07 17.52 -4.22
CA SER A 33 6.58 17.89 -2.90
C SER A 33 6.64 19.40 -2.65
N GLN A 34 6.72 20.22 -3.70
CA GLN A 34 6.68 21.68 -3.61
C GLN A 34 5.37 22.24 -3.01
N HIS A 35 4.28 21.45 -3.02
CA HIS A 35 3.00 21.83 -2.44
C HIS A 35 2.89 21.49 -0.95
N PHE A 36 3.82 20.69 -0.42
CA PHE A 36 3.76 20.15 0.95
C PHE A 36 5.03 20.39 1.78
N PRO A 37 5.67 21.58 1.69
CA PRO A 37 6.95 21.79 2.37
C PRO A 37 6.83 21.70 3.89
N MET A 38 5.72 22.14 4.50
CA MET A 38 5.56 22.09 5.95
C MET A 38 5.27 20.67 6.43
N ILE A 39 4.42 19.92 5.73
CA ILE A 39 4.13 18.51 6.08
C ILE A 39 5.41 17.68 6.03
N LEU A 40 6.22 17.84 4.97
CA LEU A 40 7.46 17.09 4.80
C LEU A 40 8.56 17.50 5.80
N ASP A 41 8.55 18.74 6.28
CA ASP A 41 9.51 19.24 7.28
C ASP A 41 9.10 18.88 8.72
N GLN A 42 7.79 18.79 9.00
CA GLN A 42 7.27 18.69 10.37
C GLN A 42 6.80 17.30 10.77
N LEU A 43 6.35 16.46 9.83
CA LEU A 43 6.07 15.07 10.15
C LEU A 43 7.39 14.33 10.34
N PRO A 44 7.55 13.59 11.45
CA PRO A 44 8.82 12.95 11.74
C PRO A 44 9.05 11.75 10.82
N ASP A 45 10.32 11.50 10.52
CA ASP A 45 10.81 10.27 9.90
C ASP A 45 11.23 9.20 10.95
N GLY A 46 10.91 9.44 12.23
CA GLY A 46 11.16 8.57 13.38
C GLY A 46 10.24 8.86 14.58
N ASP A 47 10.65 8.42 15.77
CA ASP A 47 9.78 8.44 16.97
C ASP A 47 9.83 9.76 17.77
N GLU A 48 10.38 10.84 17.22
CA GLU A 48 10.54 12.11 17.94
C GLU A 48 10.33 13.33 17.02
N GLY A 49 9.64 14.34 17.53
CA GLY A 49 9.48 15.62 16.86
C GLY A 49 8.53 16.55 17.62
N THR A 50 8.54 17.83 17.26
CA THR A 50 7.57 18.79 17.80
C THR A 50 7.12 19.77 16.73
N THR A 51 5.81 19.94 16.60
CA THR A 51 5.19 20.93 15.73
C THR A 51 4.50 21.98 16.57
N THR A 52 4.85 23.25 16.36
CA THR A 52 4.19 24.39 17.03
C THR A 52 2.85 24.70 16.37
N SER A 53 1.94 25.35 17.12
CA SER A 53 0.61 25.73 16.60
C SER A 53 0.66 26.58 15.33
N ASP A 54 1.63 27.50 15.22
CA ASP A 54 1.83 28.31 14.01
C ASP A 54 2.14 27.44 12.77
N LYS A 55 2.98 26.42 12.94
CA LYS A 55 3.30 25.48 11.87
C LYS A 55 2.13 24.53 11.59
N ALA A 56 1.38 24.15 12.63
CA ALA A 56 0.19 23.31 12.49
C ALA A 56 -0.88 23.95 11.59
N SER A 57 -1.02 25.28 11.63
CA SER A 57 -1.90 26.01 10.71
C SER A 57 -1.48 25.83 9.24
N THR A 58 -0.20 26.01 8.93
CA THR A 58 0.31 25.80 7.56
C THR A 58 0.17 24.34 7.12
N MET A 59 0.50 23.38 8.00
CA MET A 59 0.31 21.95 7.71
C MET A 59 -1.14 21.61 7.43
N ARG A 60 -2.09 22.24 8.14
CA ARG A 60 -3.53 22.02 7.92
C ARG A 60 -3.94 22.44 6.52
N ASP A 61 -3.48 23.60 6.05
CA ASP A 61 -3.82 24.09 4.72
C ASP A 61 -3.21 23.19 3.62
N GLU A 62 -1.96 22.75 3.80
CA GLU A 62 -1.32 21.76 2.92
C GLU A 62 -2.08 20.42 2.92
N LEU A 63 -2.56 19.96 4.07
CA LEU A 63 -3.30 18.71 4.22
C LEU A 63 -4.67 18.79 3.55
N LEU A 64 -5.37 19.92 3.66
CA LEU A 64 -6.63 20.16 2.94
C LEU A 64 -6.42 20.17 1.43
N TYR A 65 -5.35 20.80 0.95
CA TYR A 65 -4.98 20.73 -0.47
C TYR A 65 -4.72 19.29 -0.92
N PHE A 66 -4.00 18.51 -0.12
CA PHE A 66 -3.82 17.08 -0.41
C PHE A 66 -5.16 16.33 -0.50
N ILE A 67 -6.07 16.53 0.45
CA ILE A 67 -7.38 15.86 0.46
C ILE A 67 -8.16 16.15 -0.83
N GLU A 68 -8.10 17.38 -1.33
CA GLU A 68 -8.74 17.77 -2.60
C GLU A 68 -8.06 17.13 -3.82
N GLN A 69 -6.72 17.03 -3.81
CA GLN A 69 -5.93 16.53 -4.94
C GLN A 69 -5.65 15.02 -4.88
N GLN A 70 -6.02 14.32 -3.82
CA GLN A 70 -5.64 12.91 -3.61
C GLN A 70 -6.10 11.98 -4.75
N SER A 71 -7.16 12.34 -5.48
CA SER A 71 -7.64 11.59 -6.65
C SER A 71 -6.67 11.64 -7.84
N GLN A 72 -5.71 12.56 -7.86
CA GLN A 72 -4.66 12.61 -8.89
C GLN A 72 -3.59 11.53 -8.69
N VAL A 73 -3.42 11.05 -7.45
CA VAL A 73 -2.45 10.01 -7.09
C VAL A 73 -2.78 8.75 -7.87
N GLN A 74 -1.78 8.18 -8.54
CA GLN A 74 -1.94 6.92 -9.25
C GLN A 74 -1.60 5.77 -8.30
N GLN A 75 -2.46 4.75 -8.30
CA GLN A 75 -2.24 3.54 -7.53
C GLN A 75 -2.24 2.33 -8.46
N VAL A 76 -1.35 1.39 -8.14
CA VAL A 76 -1.33 0.07 -8.74
C VAL A 76 -2.31 -0.81 -7.99
N VAL A 77 -3.24 -1.43 -8.72
CA VAL A 77 -4.25 -2.34 -8.16
C VAL A 77 -4.20 -3.69 -8.86
N LEU A 78 -4.50 -4.73 -8.10
CA LEU A 78 -4.67 -6.07 -8.64
C LEU A 78 -6.16 -6.41 -8.67
N VAL A 79 -6.65 -6.74 -9.87
CA VAL A 79 -8.06 -6.95 -10.16
C VAL A 79 -8.30 -8.43 -10.44
N ASP A 80 -9.35 -8.99 -9.84
CA ASP A 80 -9.87 -10.32 -10.18
C ASP A 80 -10.60 -10.20 -11.51
N ALA A 81 -10.05 -10.79 -12.57
CA ALA A 81 -10.61 -10.66 -13.90
C ALA A 81 -11.95 -11.39 -14.02
N GLU A 82 -12.22 -12.41 -13.20
CA GLU A 82 -13.49 -13.14 -13.23
C GLU A 82 -14.60 -12.37 -12.50
N ARG A 83 -14.25 -11.75 -11.36
CA ARG A 83 -15.23 -11.08 -10.50
C ARG A 83 -15.34 -9.58 -10.77
N GLY A 84 -14.35 -8.99 -11.44
CA GLY A 84 -14.20 -7.54 -11.58
C GLY A 84 -14.02 -6.83 -10.24
N VAL A 85 -13.54 -7.55 -9.22
CA VAL A 85 -13.37 -7.03 -7.85
C VAL A 85 -11.89 -6.83 -7.58
N ASP A 86 -11.55 -5.72 -6.92
CA ASP A 86 -10.20 -5.48 -6.45
C ASP A 86 -9.84 -6.47 -5.34
N ILE A 87 -8.76 -7.22 -5.54
CA ILE A 87 -8.41 -8.30 -4.61
C ILE A 87 -7.56 -7.78 -3.46
N SER A 88 -6.81 -6.71 -3.69
CA SER A 88 -6.01 -6.09 -2.65
C SER A 88 -5.73 -4.63 -2.98
N MET A 89 -6.06 -3.76 -2.03
CA MET A 89 -5.42 -2.46 -1.89
C MET A 89 -3.98 -2.71 -1.41
N GLY A 90 -3.12 -3.13 -2.34
CA GLY A 90 -1.69 -3.23 -2.11
C GLY A 90 -1.18 -1.90 -1.62
N SER A 91 -0.89 -1.80 -0.33
CA SER A 91 -0.20 -0.65 0.24
C SER A 91 1.25 -0.69 -0.24
N GLN A 92 1.51 -0.21 -1.46
CA GLN A 92 2.80 0.29 -1.92
C GLN A 92 2.49 1.25 -3.06
N ILE A 93 2.72 2.53 -2.81
CA ILE A 93 2.66 3.57 -3.84
C ILE A 93 3.98 3.58 -4.63
N SER A 94 4.98 2.82 -4.19
CA SER A 94 6.09 2.31 -5.02
C SER A 94 6.60 0.97 -4.46
N GLY A 95 6.51 -0.13 -5.22
CA GLY A 95 7.23 -1.39 -4.95
C GLY A 95 6.41 -2.70 -4.80
N GLY A 96 5.08 -2.60 -4.75
CA GLY A 96 4.16 -3.73 -4.82
C GLY A 96 3.81 -4.51 -3.55
N ALA A 97 2.64 -5.16 -3.55
CA ALA A 97 2.20 -5.99 -2.44
C ALA A 97 2.90 -7.36 -2.46
N LEU A 98 3.77 -7.61 -1.48
CA LEU A 98 4.53 -8.85 -1.39
C LEU A 98 3.77 -9.95 -0.62
N SER A 99 3.51 -11.08 -1.25
CA SER A 99 3.28 -12.35 -0.56
C SER A 99 4.62 -13.05 -0.44
N MET A 100 5.19 -13.05 0.77
CA MET A 100 6.47 -13.67 1.07
C MET A 100 6.23 -15.11 1.52
N ASP A 101 6.53 -16.09 0.68
CA ASP A 101 6.72 -17.46 1.16
C ASP A 101 8.19 -17.65 1.55
N ARG A 102 8.43 -17.89 2.85
CA ARG A 102 9.79 -18.07 3.38
C ARG A 102 10.39 -19.42 3.06
N VAL A 103 9.59 -20.39 2.61
CA VAL A 103 10.02 -21.79 2.45
C VAL A 103 10.43 -22.08 1.00
N SER A 104 9.69 -21.57 0.03
CA SER A 104 9.95 -21.81 -1.41
C SER A 104 11.09 -21.02 -2.01
N GLY A 105 11.49 -19.91 -1.40
CA GLY A 105 12.51 -19.00 -1.96
C GLY A 105 11.97 -18.04 -3.02
N TYR A 106 10.65 -18.01 -3.28
CA TYR A 106 10.04 -17.08 -4.21
C TYR A 106 9.32 -15.93 -3.51
N ASP A 107 9.47 -14.74 -4.07
CA ASP A 107 8.72 -13.55 -3.68
C ASP A 107 7.73 -13.18 -4.79
N LEU A 108 6.46 -13.06 -4.42
CA LEU A 108 5.39 -12.71 -5.34
C LEU A 108 4.87 -11.32 -5.02
N GLY A 109 4.62 -10.51 -6.04
CA GLY A 109 3.95 -9.23 -5.87
C GLY A 109 3.52 -8.63 -7.18
N PHE A 110 3.14 -7.36 -7.15
CA PHE A 110 2.76 -6.63 -8.34
C PHE A 110 3.11 -5.16 -8.20
N ASP A 111 3.65 -4.57 -9.25
CA ASP A 111 4.00 -3.14 -9.34
C ASP A 111 3.44 -2.56 -10.66
N GLU A 112 3.77 -1.32 -11.00
CA GLU A 112 3.30 -0.66 -12.22
C GLU A 112 3.68 -1.39 -13.52
N ASN A 113 4.67 -2.30 -13.45
CA ASN A 113 5.11 -3.14 -14.56
C ASN A 113 4.50 -4.56 -14.52
N GLY A 114 3.50 -4.77 -13.67
CA GLY A 114 2.72 -6.01 -13.62
C GLY A 114 3.01 -6.88 -12.40
N PHE A 115 2.34 -8.03 -12.37
CA PHE A 115 2.59 -9.09 -11.42
C PHE A 115 3.97 -9.70 -11.68
N PHE A 116 4.70 -10.04 -10.63
CA PHE A 116 6.02 -10.64 -10.72
C PHE A 116 6.18 -11.83 -9.78
N VAL A 117 7.05 -12.75 -10.20
CA VAL A 117 7.66 -13.78 -9.34
C VAL A 117 9.16 -13.57 -9.37
N ARG A 118 9.75 -13.38 -8.19
CA ARG A 118 11.20 -13.15 -7.99
C ARG A 118 11.85 -14.31 -7.27
N ASP A 119 13.08 -14.63 -7.69
CA ASP A 119 13.95 -15.51 -6.91
C ASP A 119 14.66 -14.71 -5.81
N ARG A 120 14.39 -15.03 -4.55
CA ARG A 120 15.04 -14.35 -3.43
C ARG A 120 16.52 -14.67 -3.33
N TRP A 121 16.93 -15.87 -3.74
CA TRP A 121 18.29 -16.36 -3.54
C TRP A 121 19.22 -15.94 -4.68
N GLU A 122 18.68 -15.69 -5.88
CA GLU A 122 19.41 -15.17 -7.03
C GLU A 122 19.26 -13.65 -7.20
N MET A 123 19.74 -12.86 -6.22
CA MET A 123 19.79 -11.39 -6.29
C MET A 123 18.44 -10.72 -6.63
N ASN A 124 17.30 -11.29 -6.20
CA ASN A 124 15.96 -10.77 -6.51
C ASN A 124 15.64 -10.70 -8.02
N ARG A 125 16.19 -11.61 -8.82
CA ARG A 125 15.90 -11.68 -10.24
C ARG A 125 14.42 -11.98 -10.50
N ASP A 126 13.78 -11.18 -11.34
CA ASP A 126 12.44 -11.46 -11.88
C ASP A 126 12.51 -12.73 -12.76
N LEU A 127 11.77 -13.77 -12.37
CA LEU A 127 11.63 -15.03 -13.10
C LEU A 127 10.40 -15.03 -14.01
N PHE A 128 9.37 -14.30 -13.61
CA PHE A 128 8.13 -14.12 -14.34
C PHE A 128 7.62 -12.71 -14.11
N ARG A 129 7.10 -12.08 -15.17
CA ARG A 129 6.45 -10.77 -15.10
C ARG A 129 5.37 -10.64 -16.17
N ALA A 130 4.18 -10.17 -15.78
CA ALA A 130 3.07 -9.98 -16.72
C ALA A 130 2.00 -9.01 -16.17
N MET A 131 1.33 -8.31 -17.08
CA MET A 131 0.20 -7.43 -16.73
C MET A 131 -1.10 -8.22 -16.54
N ARG A 132 -1.31 -9.26 -17.35
CA ARG A 132 -2.50 -10.12 -17.32
C ARG A 132 -2.05 -11.55 -17.13
N VAL A 133 -2.47 -12.14 -16.02
CA VAL A 133 -1.97 -13.44 -15.57
C VAL A 133 -3.12 -14.42 -15.49
N GLN A 134 -2.87 -15.62 -16.01
CA GLN A 134 -3.64 -16.80 -15.64
C GLN A 134 -2.79 -17.69 -14.74
N GLN A 135 -3.37 -18.15 -13.65
CA GLN A 135 -2.77 -19.09 -12.72
C GLN A 135 -3.52 -20.41 -12.79
N HIS A 136 -2.79 -21.49 -13.00
CA HIS A 136 -3.31 -22.86 -13.03
C HIS A 136 -2.72 -23.66 -11.88
N LEU A 137 -3.54 -24.12 -10.93
CA LEU A 137 -3.09 -25.09 -9.92
C LEU A 137 -2.94 -26.47 -10.56
N LEU A 138 -1.71 -26.94 -10.66
CA LEU A 138 -1.38 -28.24 -11.25
C LEU A 138 -1.47 -29.36 -10.22
N TYR A 139 -0.88 -29.14 -9.04
CA TYR A 139 -0.81 -30.14 -7.98
C TYR A 139 -1.16 -29.50 -6.63
N PRO A 140 -2.39 -29.72 -6.13
CA PRO A 140 -2.85 -29.14 -4.86
C PRO A 140 -2.00 -29.51 -3.66
N GLU A 141 -1.55 -30.77 -3.58
CA GLU A 141 -0.76 -31.33 -2.46
C GLU A 141 0.60 -30.64 -2.28
N THR A 142 1.20 -30.19 -3.39
CA THR A 142 2.50 -29.52 -3.42
C THR A 142 2.37 -28.04 -3.72
N HIS A 143 1.14 -27.53 -3.78
CA HIS A 143 0.80 -26.16 -4.20
C HIS A 143 1.48 -25.73 -5.51
N THR A 144 1.71 -26.66 -6.43
CA THR A 144 2.39 -26.35 -7.69
C THR A 144 1.44 -25.62 -8.62
N VAL A 145 1.85 -24.43 -9.05
CA VAL A 145 1.12 -23.57 -9.99
C VAL A 145 1.92 -23.30 -11.24
N GLU A 146 1.21 -23.13 -12.36
CA GLU A 146 1.74 -22.53 -13.58
C GLU A 146 1.12 -21.13 -13.74
N TYR A 147 1.97 -20.12 -13.77
CA TYR A 147 1.61 -18.78 -14.21
C TYR A 147 1.79 -18.68 -15.72
N GLU A 148 0.81 -18.10 -16.39
CA GLU A 148 0.81 -17.80 -17.82
C GLU A 148 0.59 -16.31 -18.00
N ASP A 149 1.48 -15.67 -18.75
CA ASP A 149 1.29 -14.33 -19.27
C ASP A 149 0.30 -14.41 -20.43
N LEU A 150 -0.88 -13.81 -20.26
CA LEU A 150 -1.93 -13.83 -21.27
C LEU A 150 -1.62 -12.96 -22.50
N ASP A 151 -0.63 -12.06 -22.40
CA ASP A 151 -0.26 -11.17 -23.49
C ASP A 151 0.87 -11.77 -24.35
N SER A 152 1.83 -12.50 -23.75
CA SER A 152 2.96 -13.12 -24.48
C SER A 152 2.87 -14.64 -24.63
N GLY A 153 2.05 -15.32 -23.83
CA GLY A 153 2.03 -16.77 -23.71
C GLY A 153 3.23 -17.36 -22.94
N GLN A 154 4.09 -16.53 -22.34
CA GLN A 154 5.17 -16.99 -21.48
C GLN A 154 4.58 -17.73 -20.27
N ARG A 155 5.20 -18.85 -19.90
CA ARG A 155 4.78 -19.68 -18.77
C ARG A 155 5.90 -19.85 -17.76
N PHE A 156 5.54 -19.88 -16.49
CA PHE A 156 6.45 -20.10 -15.39
C PHE A 156 5.81 -20.98 -14.32
N ARG A 157 6.54 -21.98 -13.84
CA ARG A 157 6.05 -22.92 -12.83
C ARG A 157 6.77 -22.70 -11.50
N CYS A 158 6.02 -22.65 -10.41
CA CYS A 158 6.56 -22.66 -9.06
C CYS A 158 5.59 -23.35 -8.09
N ASN A 159 5.93 -23.33 -6.81
CA ASN A 159 5.17 -23.93 -5.71
C ASN A 159 4.51 -22.89 -4.80
N VAL A 160 4.33 -21.66 -5.29
CA VAL A 160 3.73 -20.57 -4.53
C VAL A 160 2.52 -20.03 -5.29
N PRO A 161 1.29 -20.45 -4.93
CA PRO A 161 0.09 -19.87 -5.47
C PRO A 161 -0.11 -18.44 -4.97
N PHE A 162 -0.56 -17.57 -5.85
CA PHE A 162 -1.03 -16.24 -5.50
C PHE A 162 -2.50 -16.30 -5.03
N GLY A 163 -2.76 -15.72 -3.87
CA GLY A 163 -4.00 -15.91 -3.11
C GLY A 163 -3.87 -17.04 -2.08
N LYS A 164 -4.48 -16.88 -0.90
CA LYS A 164 -4.50 -17.97 0.09
C LYS A 164 -5.52 -19.02 -0.36
N PRO A 165 -5.11 -20.28 -0.60
CA PRO A 165 -6.06 -21.37 -0.74
C PRO A 165 -6.78 -21.54 0.60
N MET A 166 -7.98 -20.98 0.74
CA MET A 166 -8.86 -21.31 1.87
C MET A 166 -9.58 -22.63 1.54
N PRO A 167 -9.61 -23.61 2.45
CA PRO A 167 -10.42 -24.80 2.23
C PRO A 167 -11.89 -24.35 2.13
N GLY A 168 -12.52 -24.66 1.01
CA GLY A 168 -13.97 -24.64 0.91
C GLY A 168 -14.58 -25.68 1.84
N GLU A 169 -15.88 -25.55 2.13
CA GLU A 169 -16.62 -26.50 2.98
C GLU A 169 -16.57 -27.96 2.45
N ASP A 170 -16.24 -28.13 1.17
CA ASP A 170 -16.03 -29.39 0.45
C ASP A 170 -14.56 -29.86 0.40
N GLY A 171 -13.64 -29.15 1.06
CA GLY A 171 -12.20 -29.41 0.99
C GLY A 171 -11.53 -28.92 -0.29
N ILE A 172 -12.28 -28.30 -1.21
CA ILE A 172 -11.75 -27.72 -2.44
C ILE A 172 -11.21 -26.32 -2.14
N PRO A 173 -9.97 -25.96 -2.52
CA PRO A 173 -9.45 -24.61 -2.32
C PRO A 173 -10.35 -23.55 -2.96
N ARG A 174 -11.09 -22.79 -2.16
CA ARG A 174 -11.94 -21.68 -2.57
C ARG A 174 -11.29 -20.37 -2.15
N MET A 175 -10.35 -19.91 -2.97
CA MET A 175 -9.89 -18.52 -3.17
C MET A 175 -8.53 -18.54 -3.88
N MET A 176 -8.46 -19.28 -4.98
CA MET A 176 -7.38 -19.11 -5.93
C MET A 176 -7.85 -18.18 -7.03
N LEU A 177 -7.11 -17.10 -7.26
CA LEU A 177 -7.35 -16.23 -8.40
C LEU A 177 -6.89 -16.98 -9.64
N GLN A 178 -7.82 -17.36 -10.50
CA GLN A 178 -7.48 -18.05 -11.74
C GLN A 178 -7.00 -17.05 -12.79
N GLN A 179 -7.66 -15.90 -12.87
CA GLN A 179 -7.28 -14.82 -13.77
C GLN A 179 -7.28 -13.50 -13.01
N PHE A 180 -6.19 -12.77 -13.15
CA PHE A 180 -6.06 -11.46 -12.54
C PHE A 180 -5.16 -10.59 -13.39
N HIS A 181 -5.30 -9.28 -13.24
CA HIS A 181 -4.46 -8.33 -13.94
C HIS A 181 -4.14 -7.12 -13.08
N VAL A 182 -3.07 -6.45 -13.46
CA VAL A 182 -2.63 -5.21 -12.84
C VAL A 182 -3.22 -4.04 -13.60
N GLU A 183 -3.79 -3.09 -12.87
CA GLU A 183 -4.21 -1.79 -13.42
C GLU A 183 -3.55 -0.65 -12.66
N ILE A 184 -3.33 0.45 -13.37
CA ILE A 184 -2.97 1.73 -12.77
C ILE A 184 -4.19 2.62 -12.89
N ARG A 185 -4.64 3.17 -11.77
CA ARG A 185 -5.81 4.05 -11.76
C ARG A 185 -5.70 5.13 -10.69
N PRO A 186 -6.49 6.21 -10.82
CA PRO A 186 -6.68 7.19 -9.76
C PRO A 186 -6.97 6.56 -8.39
N ALA A 187 -6.41 7.15 -7.34
CA ALA A 187 -6.74 6.80 -5.97
C ALA A 187 -8.21 7.12 -5.67
N ALA A 188 -8.84 6.28 -4.85
CA ALA A 188 -10.21 6.53 -4.42
C ALA A 188 -10.28 7.81 -3.56
N PRO A 189 -11.38 8.59 -3.60
CA PRO A 189 -11.49 9.88 -2.90
C PRO A 189 -11.25 9.86 -1.38
N ASN A 190 -11.28 8.69 -0.73
CA ASN A 190 -11.03 8.54 0.71
C ASN A 190 -9.87 7.56 0.99
N ARG A 191 -8.99 7.32 0.01
CA ARG A 191 -7.92 6.33 0.13
C ARG A 191 -7.00 6.59 1.32
N PHE A 192 -6.79 7.88 1.63
CA PHE A 192 -5.91 8.35 2.70
C PHE A 192 -6.67 8.89 3.92
N ALA A 193 -7.99 8.70 4.02
CA ALA A 193 -8.78 9.14 5.16
C ALA A 193 -8.22 8.60 6.49
N TYR A 194 -7.69 7.37 6.48
CA TYR A 194 -7.08 6.73 7.65
C TYR A 194 -5.93 7.51 8.29
N ILE A 195 -5.23 8.37 7.55
CA ILE A 195 -4.12 9.21 8.05
C ILE A 195 -4.48 10.70 8.03
N THR A 196 -5.20 11.15 7.00
CA THR A 196 -5.59 12.56 6.86
C THR A 196 -6.61 13.00 7.91
N ASP A 197 -7.59 12.16 8.27
CA ASP A 197 -8.58 12.48 9.31
C ASP A 197 -7.95 12.67 10.70
N PRO A 198 -7.13 11.73 11.23
CA PRO A 198 -6.51 11.91 12.54
C PRO A 198 -5.46 13.04 12.53
N LEU A 199 -4.73 13.25 11.42
CA LEU A 199 -3.83 14.41 11.29
C LEU A 199 -4.60 15.72 11.36
N LEU A 200 -5.67 15.85 10.57
CA LEU A 200 -6.48 17.07 10.52
C LEU A 200 -7.04 17.40 11.91
N ARG A 201 -7.60 16.41 12.60
CA ARG A 201 -8.08 16.57 13.98
C ARG A 201 -6.98 17.05 14.93
N THR A 202 -5.79 16.45 14.86
CA THR A 202 -4.65 16.81 15.71
C THR A 202 -4.20 18.24 15.47
N LEU A 203 -4.10 18.65 14.21
CA LEU A 203 -3.74 20.01 13.81
C LEU A 203 -4.79 21.02 14.28
N GLU A 204 -6.08 20.70 14.14
CA GLU A 204 -7.17 21.58 14.57
C GLU A 204 -7.18 21.80 16.09
N ILE A 205 -6.92 20.76 16.89
CA ILE A 205 -6.77 20.89 18.35
C ILE A 205 -5.58 21.80 18.67
N SER A 206 -4.41 21.53 18.08
CA SER A 206 -3.19 22.34 18.26
C SER A 206 -3.42 23.81 17.97
N ILE A 207 -4.12 24.14 16.87
CA ILE A 207 -4.44 25.51 16.48
C ILE A 207 -5.40 26.15 17.49
N SER A 208 -6.49 25.45 17.84
CA SER A 208 -7.54 26.01 18.71
C SER A 208 -7.05 26.28 20.13
N GLU A 209 -6.17 25.45 20.65
CA GLU A 209 -5.63 25.53 22.01
C GLU A 209 -4.27 26.25 22.06
N GLN A 210 -3.72 26.64 20.91
CA GLN A 210 -2.37 27.18 20.78
C GLN A 210 -1.30 26.27 21.42
N ALA A 211 -1.51 24.96 21.31
CA ALA A 211 -0.67 23.93 21.90
C ALA A 211 0.27 23.32 20.86
N SER A 212 1.49 22.96 21.28
CA SER A 212 2.41 22.20 20.43
C SER A 212 2.03 20.72 20.41
N ILE A 213 2.25 20.07 19.26
CA ILE A 213 2.13 18.62 19.09
C ILE A 213 3.49 18.00 19.31
N THR A 214 3.57 17.01 20.19
CA THR A 214 4.74 16.13 20.33
C THR A 214 4.47 14.85 19.56
N TRP A 215 5.39 14.48 18.67
CA TRP A 215 5.29 13.21 17.93
C TRP A 215 6.08 12.12 18.65
N ILE A 216 5.47 10.95 18.82
CA ILE A 216 5.99 9.78 19.55
C ILE A 216 5.68 8.46 18.82
#